data_AF-A0AAN9EJ78-F1
#
_entry.id   AF-A0AAN9EJ78-F1
#
_cell.length_a   1.000
_cell.length_b   1.000
_cell.length_c   1.000
_cell.angle_alpha   90.00
_cell.angle_beta   90.00
_cell.angle_gamma   90.00
#
_symmetry.space_group_name_H-M   'P 1'
#
loop_
_entity.id
_entity.type
_entity.pdbx_description
1 polymer ?
#
loop_
_entity_poly.entity_id
_entity_poly.type
_entity_poly.pdbx_seq_one_letter_code
_entity_poly.pdbx_strand_id
1 'polypeptide(L)'
;MGEHYEGELEINDFPLNARWKVTHKETLGPISEWTGAAITTRGQFFPSGKVPGPGDRKLYLFIQGPTEQSVNRAKAELKRVLEDITNPN
;
A
#
# COMPACT_ATOMS: atom_id res chain seq x y z
N MET A 1 7.33 -24.80 3.89
CA MET A 1 6.47 -23.61 3.68
C MET A 1 7.16 -22.49 4.44
N GLY A 2 7.84 -21.57 3.76
CA GLY A 2 8.50 -20.47 4.46
C GLY A 2 7.43 -19.58 5.10
N GLU A 3 7.57 -19.28 6.38
CA GLU A 3 6.73 -18.26 7.00
C GLU A 3 7.06 -16.92 6.34
N HIS A 4 6.08 -16.33 5.67
CA HIS A 4 6.19 -14.99 5.13
C HIS A 4 5.46 -14.04 6.07
N TYR A 5 6.07 -12.89 6.32
CA TYR A 5 5.44 -11.82 7.07
C TYR A 5 4.55 -11.03 6.13
N GLU A 6 3.43 -10.53 6.64
CA GLU A 6 2.46 -9.77 5.86
C GLU A 6 2.05 -8.48 6.57
N GLY A 7 1.63 -7.51 5.76
CA GLY A 7 1.10 -6.25 6.21
C GLY A 7 0.23 -5.61 5.14
N GLU A 8 -0.68 -4.76 5.57
CA GLU A 8 -1.60 -4.07 4.66
C GLU A 8 -1.60 -2.57 4.93
N LEU A 9 -1.80 -1.79 3.88
CA LEU A 9 -2.00 -0.35 3.94
C LEU A 9 -3.24 0.02 3.12
N GLU A 10 -4.35 0.32 3.79
CA GLU A 10 -5.53 0.86 3.13
C GLU A 10 -5.20 2.25 2.56
N ILE A 11 -5.52 2.46 1.28
CA ILE A 11 -5.24 3.71 0.57
C ILE A 11 -6.53 4.36 0.03
N ASN A 12 -7.70 3.76 0.25
CA ASN A 12 -8.98 4.16 -0.36
C ASN A 12 -9.32 5.64 -0.17
N ASP A 13 -9.14 6.13 1.05
CA ASP A 13 -9.60 7.44 1.48
C ASP A 13 -8.55 8.54 1.21
N PHE A 14 -7.43 8.21 0.55
CA PHE A 14 -6.45 9.19 0.10
C PHE A 14 -6.89 9.87 -1.22
N PRO A 15 -6.44 11.13 -1.45
CA PRO A 15 -6.63 11.83 -2.72
C PRO A 15 -6.22 11.01 -3.95
N LEU A 16 -6.86 11.28 -5.09
CA LEU A 16 -6.64 10.52 -6.33
C LEU A 16 -5.16 10.47 -6.76
N ASN A 17 -4.48 11.62 -6.71
CA ASN A 17 -3.05 11.73 -7.05
C ASN A 17 -2.17 10.87 -6.13
N ALA A 18 -2.45 10.85 -4.82
CA ALA A 18 -1.74 10.03 -3.84
C ALA A 18 -1.95 8.53 -4.11
N ARG A 19 -3.20 8.11 -4.33
CA ARG A 19 -3.55 6.72 -4.68
C ARG A 19 -2.88 6.26 -5.97
N TRP A 20 -2.90 7.09 -7.01
CA TRP A 20 -2.21 6.78 -8.26
C TRP A 20 -0.72 6.62 -8.01
N LYS A 21 -0.06 7.64 -7.45
CA LYS A 21 1.39 7.60 -7.23
C LYS A 21 1.84 6.38 -6.44
N VAL A 22 1.13 6.02 -5.37
CA VAL A 22 1.50 4.88 -4.50
C VAL A 22 1.20 3.50 -5.13
N THR A 23 0.41 3.44 -6.20
CA THR A 23 0.13 2.19 -6.92
C THR A 23 0.95 2.03 -8.21
N HIS A 24 1.68 3.07 -8.63
CA HIS A 24 2.52 3.04 -9.83
C HIS A 24 3.81 2.24 -9.62
N LYS A 25 4.22 1.49 -10.65
CA LYS A 25 5.43 0.67 -10.65
C LYS A 25 6.70 1.48 -10.35
N GLU A 26 6.77 2.73 -10.79
CA GLU A 26 7.91 3.63 -10.52
C GLU A 26 8.10 3.93 -9.03
N THR A 27 7.02 3.89 -8.25
CA THR A 27 7.07 4.03 -6.79
C THR A 27 7.27 2.67 -6.13
N LEU A 28 6.48 1.66 -6.53
CA LEU A 28 6.48 0.35 -5.89
C LEU A 28 7.76 -0.46 -6.15
N GLY A 29 8.32 -0.36 -7.35
CA GLY A 29 9.49 -1.12 -7.79
C GLY A 29 10.71 -0.87 -6.91
N PRO A 30 11.18 0.39 -6.79
CA PRO A 30 12.30 0.71 -5.90
C PRO A 30 12.05 0.26 -4.46
N ILE A 31 10.86 0.53 -3.90
CA ILE A 31 10.51 0.12 -2.52
C ILE A 31 10.60 -1.40 -2.36
N SER A 32 10.07 -2.15 -3.32
CA SER A 32 10.13 -3.62 -3.29
C SER A 32 11.58 -4.12 -3.37
N GLU A 33 12.40 -3.50 -4.22
CA GLU A 33 13.80 -3.87 -4.43
C GLU A 33 14.66 -3.69 -3.17
N TRP A 34 14.63 -2.51 -2.54
CA TRP A 34 15.52 -2.25 -1.39
C TRP A 34 15.00 -2.83 -0.07
N THR A 35 13.69 -3.09 0.06
CA THR A 35 13.12 -3.73 1.27
C THR A 35 13.12 -5.26 1.20
N GLY A 36 13.15 -5.82 -0.02
CA GLY A 36 12.90 -7.23 -0.27
C GLY A 36 11.44 -7.66 -0.06
N ALA A 37 10.51 -6.72 0.08
CA ALA A 37 9.08 -7.00 0.20
C ALA A 37 8.41 -6.98 -1.19
N ALA A 38 7.50 -7.91 -1.44
CA ALA A 38 6.59 -7.86 -2.56
C ALA A 38 5.38 -6.97 -2.20
N ILE A 39 5.06 -6.01 -3.06
CA ILE A 39 3.91 -5.10 -2.88
C ILE A 39 2.92 -5.33 -4.03
N THR A 40 1.65 -5.57 -3.68
CA THR A 40 0.57 -5.77 -4.65
C THR A 40 -0.63 -4.91 -4.31
N THR A 41 -1.22 -4.27 -5.30
CA THR A 41 -2.48 -3.52 -5.14
C THR A 41 -3.66 -4.49 -5.14
N ARG A 42 -4.53 -4.41 -4.14
CA ARG A 42 -5.70 -5.29 -3.98
C ARG A 42 -6.93 -4.50 -3.53
N GLY A 43 -8.10 -5.13 -3.62
CA GLY A 43 -9.39 -4.48 -3.33
C GLY A 43 -9.85 -3.55 -4.44
N GLN A 44 -10.86 -2.74 -4.15
CA GLN A 44 -11.48 -1.81 -5.09
C GLN A 44 -11.71 -0.44 -4.45
N PHE A 45 -11.75 0.63 -5.25
CA PHE A 45 -12.07 1.95 -4.73
C PHE A 45 -13.57 2.07 -4.40
N PHE A 46 -13.85 2.58 -3.21
CA PHE A 46 -15.18 2.96 -2.75
C PHE A 46 -15.22 4.48 -2.54
N PRO A 47 -16.11 5.20 -3.23
CA PRO A 47 -16.36 6.61 -2.95
C PRO A 47 -16.75 6.85 -1.49
N SER A 48 -16.47 8.04 -0.96
CA SER A 48 -16.86 8.41 0.40
C SER A 48 -18.35 8.18 0.63
N GLY A 49 -18.69 7.59 1.78
CA GLY A 49 -20.07 7.25 2.15
C GLY A 49 -20.58 5.93 1.55
N LYS A 50 -19.87 5.31 0.60
CA LYS A 50 -20.20 3.95 0.13
C LYS A 50 -19.56 2.90 1.05
N VAL A 51 -20.38 2.06 1.64
CA VAL A 51 -19.93 0.94 2.47
C VAL A 51 -19.65 -0.28 1.58
N PRO A 52 -18.50 -0.96 1.71
CA PRO A 52 -18.24 -2.21 1.00
C PRO A 52 -19.28 -3.30 1.33
N GLY A 53 -19.65 -4.10 0.33
CA GLY A 53 -20.52 -5.25 0.54
C GLY A 53 -19.82 -6.40 1.28
N PRO A 54 -20.56 -7.46 1.65
CA PRO A 54 -19.96 -8.64 2.27
C PRO A 54 -18.87 -9.26 1.37
N GLY A 55 -17.64 -9.34 1.87
CA GLY A 55 -16.49 -9.89 1.14
C GLY A 55 -15.73 -8.88 0.27
N ASP A 56 -16.29 -7.69 0.03
CA ASP A 56 -15.58 -6.62 -0.65
C ASP A 56 -14.59 -5.93 0.29
N ARG A 57 -13.44 -5.55 -0.27
CA ARG A 57 -12.40 -4.82 0.47
C ARG A 57 -12.11 -3.48 -0.22
N LYS A 58 -12.04 -2.43 0.59
CA LYS A 58 -11.52 -1.13 0.17
C LYS A 58 -10.12 -1.25 -0.43
N LEU A 59 -9.76 -0.35 -1.33
CA LEU A 59 -8.47 -0.34 -2.02
C LEU A 59 -7.31 -0.28 -1.02
N TYR A 60 -6.38 -1.22 -1.14
CA TYR A 60 -5.24 -1.35 -0.23
C TYR A 60 -4.00 -1.89 -0.96
N LEU A 61 -2.83 -1.65 -0.37
CA LEU A 61 -1.58 -2.31 -0.74
C LEU A 61 -1.35 -3.48 0.21
N PHE A 62 -1.19 -4.67 -0.36
CA PHE A 62 -0.76 -5.87 0.35
C PHE A 62 0.75 -6.00 0.23
N ILE A 63 1.43 -6.16 1.36
CA ILE A 63 2.88 -6.16 1.51
C ILE A 63 3.28 -7.49 2.12
N GLN A 64 4.17 -8.22 1.48
CA GLN A 64 4.64 -9.51 1.95
C GLN A 64 6.15 -9.58 1.86
N GLY A 65 6.82 -10.09 2.90
CA GLY A 65 8.28 -10.14 2.94
C GLY A 65 8.84 -11.34 3.68
N PRO A 66 10.16 -11.58 3.55
CA PRO A 66 10.85 -12.68 4.25
C PRO A 66 11.03 -12.39 5.75
N THR A 67 10.91 -11.13 6.17
CA THR A 67 11.05 -10.71 7.57
C THR A 67 10.01 -9.65 7.91
N GLU A 68 9.67 -9.52 9.19
CA GLU A 68 8.82 -8.44 9.68
C GLU A 68 9.42 -7.06 9.36
N GLN A 69 10.75 -6.94 9.43
CA GLN A 69 11.46 -5.70 9.12
C GLN A 69 11.29 -5.28 7.65
N SER A 70 11.32 -6.24 6.70
CA SER A 70 11.06 -5.96 5.28
C SER A 70 9.66 -5.37 5.07
N VAL A 71 8.64 -5.98 5.69
CA VAL A 71 7.25 -5.51 5.61
C VAL A 71 7.09 -4.13 6.25
N ASN A 72 7.64 -3.95 7.46
CA ASN A 72 7.53 -2.71 8.21
C ASN A 72 8.22 -1.54 7.49
N ARG A 73 9.41 -1.76 6.90
CA ARG A 73 10.12 -0.74 6.11
C ARG A 73 9.36 -0.36 4.85
N ALA A 74 8.84 -1.34 4.11
CA ALA A 74 8.03 -1.06 2.93
C ALA A 74 6.76 -0.27 3.28
N LYS A 75 6.05 -0.69 4.34
CA LYS A 75 4.84 0.01 4.80
C LYS A 75 5.14 1.43 5.26
N ALA A 76 6.26 1.66 5.94
CA ALA A 76 6.67 2.99 6.39
C ALA A 76 6.96 3.92 5.20
N GLU A 77 7.69 3.45 4.18
CA GLU A 77 8.00 4.27 3.01
C GLU A 77 6.74 4.59 2.19
N LEU A 78 5.82 3.63 2.03
CA LEU A 78 4.55 3.88 1.34
C LEU A 78 3.71 4.95 2.06
N LYS A 79 3.70 4.95 3.40
CA LYS A 79 3.07 6.01 4.19
C LYS A 79 3.74 7.36 3.97
N ARG A 80 5.06 7.41 3.96
CA ARG A 80 5.82 8.64 3.68
C ARG A 80 5.48 9.22 2.31
N VAL A 81 5.43 8.38 1.27
CA VAL A 81 5.02 8.81 -0.09
C VAL A 81 3.59 9.36 -0.10
N LEU A 82 2.65 8.74 0.63
CA LEU A 82 1.29 9.26 0.75
C LEU A 82 1.24 10.62 1.47
N GLU A 83 1.99 10.76 2.56
CA GLU A 83 2.09 12.00 3.35
C GLU A 83 2.70 13.13 2.50
N ASP A 84 3.79 12.88 1.78
CA ASP A 84 4.47 13.86 0.91
C ASP A 84 3.54 14.43 -0.18
N ILE A 85 2.57 13.62 -0.66
CA ILE A 85 1.62 14.04 -1.71
C ILE A 85 0.39 14.73 -1.12
N THR A 86 -0.04 14.30 0.06
CA THR A 86 -1.25 14.85 0.71
C THR A 86 -0.98 16.16 1.44
N ASN A 87 0.23 16.35 1.94
CA ASN A 87 0.68 17.56 2.61
C ASN A 87 1.90 18.15 1.88
N PRO A 88 1.72 18.69 0.66
CA PRO A 88 2.80 19.43 0.01
C PRO A 88 3.10 20.69 0.84
N ASN A 89 4.36 20.85 1.26
CA ASN A 89 4.85 22.08 1.90
C ASN A 89 4.61 23.31 1.02
#